data_AF-A0A813ED97-F1
#
_entry.id   AF-A0A813ED97-F1
#
_cell.length_a   1.000
_cell.length_b   1.000
_cell.length_c   1.000
_cell.angle_alpha   90.00
_cell.angle_beta   90.00
_cell.angle_gamma   90.00
#
_symmetry.space_group_name_H-M   'P 1'
#
loop_
_entity.id
_entity.type
_entity.pdbx_description
1 polymer ?
#
loop_
_entity_poly.entity_id
_entity_poly.type
_entity_poly.pdbx_seq_one_letter_code
_entity_poly.pdbx_strand_id
1 'polypeptide(L)'
;MFARRVGMTVATRTAARPVLAARAFASVGDKIPDVALDFGFPPEAVSMAKRCAGKKVIVVGLPGAFTPTCSTKSIPGYLTSQHALRGQGVDEVIIMAVNDGAVMKAWAKDQQSEGSMLTFMGDTRCEFSKALKLTIEPTPGLLGNTRCKRFSMYIDNGVIKVLNIAEGPGDPTGDGNPTVSFVEKMLADIK
;
A
#
# COMPACT_ATOMS: atom_id res chain seq x y z
N MET A 1 -39.77 -56.62 -36.16
CA MET A 1 -38.37 -56.19 -36.31
C MET A 1 -38.20 -54.83 -35.66
N PHE A 2 -37.20 -54.71 -34.79
CA PHE A 2 -37.05 -53.69 -33.75
C PHE A 2 -36.85 -52.26 -34.26
N ALA A 3 -37.64 -51.31 -33.74
CA ALA A 3 -37.43 -49.88 -33.90
C ALA A 3 -36.40 -49.38 -32.88
N ARG A 4 -35.24 -48.89 -33.37
CA ARG A 4 -34.13 -48.40 -32.55
C ARG A 4 -34.28 -46.89 -32.36
N ARG A 5 -34.71 -46.42 -31.18
CA ARG A 5 -34.67 -45.01 -30.80
C ARG A 5 -33.23 -44.60 -30.50
N VAL A 6 -32.70 -43.63 -31.22
CA VAL A 6 -31.42 -42.98 -30.92
C VAL A 6 -31.69 -41.83 -29.95
N GLY A 7 -31.18 -41.94 -28.72
CA GLY A 7 -31.22 -40.88 -27.72
C GLY A 7 -30.20 -39.79 -28.07
N MET A 8 -30.66 -38.55 -28.21
CA MET A 8 -29.83 -37.39 -28.45
C MET A 8 -29.49 -36.76 -27.08
N THR A 9 -28.30 -37.06 -26.56
CA THR A 9 -27.80 -36.46 -25.31
C THR A 9 -27.36 -35.03 -25.58
N VAL A 10 -28.12 -34.06 -25.07
CA VAL A 10 -27.73 -32.64 -25.08
C VAL A 10 -26.63 -32.45 -24.04
N ALA A 11 -25.38 -32.32 -24.50
CA ALA A 11 -24.26 -31.93 -23.66
C ALA A 11 -24.40 -30.44 -23.31
N THR A 12 -24.73 -30.15 -22.05
CA THR A 12 -24.69 -28.80 -21.51
C THR A 12 -23.24 -28.33 -21.44
N ARG A 13 -22.86 -27.39 -22.32
CA ARG A 13 -21.59 -26.67 -22.23
C ARG A 13 -21.63 -25.79 -20.98
N THR A 14 -20.99 -26.22 -19.91
CA THR A 14 -20.59 -25.35 -18.81
C THR A 14 -19.57 -24.35 -19.35
N ALA A 15 -19.96 -23.08 -19.47
CA ALA A 15 -19.03 -22.00 -19.72
C ALA A 15 -18.07 -21.92 -18.53
N ALA A 16 -16.80 -22.23 -18.75
CA ALA A 16 -15.76 -22.05 -17.75
C ALA A 16 -15.69 -20.55 -17.41
N ARG A 17 -15.87 -20.22 -16.12
CA ARG A 17 -15.54 -18.88 -15.61
C ARG A 17 -14.06 -18.62 -15.87
N PRO A 18 -13.68 -17.44 -16.38
CA PRO A 18 -12.28 -17.13 -16.58
C PRO A 18 -11.59 -17.18 -15.21
N VAL A 19 -10.56 -18.00 -15.09
CA VAL A 19 -9.64 -17.93 -13.96
C VAL A 19 -8.93 -16.59 -14.11
N LEU A 20 -9.27 -15.63 -13.25
CA LEU A 20 -8.62 -14.33 -13.22
C LEU A 20 -7.12 -14.58 -13.01
N ALA A 21 -6.29 -14.18 -13.98
CA ALA A 21 -4.84 -14.24 -13.81
C ALA A 21 -4.46 -13.55 -12.50
N ALA A 22 -3.64 -14.19 -11.67
CA ALA A 22 -3.21 -13.62 -10.40
C ALA A 22 -2.49 -12.29 -10.69
N ARG A 23 -3.11 -11.16 -10.32
CA ARG A 23 -2.51 -9.82 -10.49
C ARG A 23 -1.20 -9.73 -9.72
N ALA A 24 -0.19 -9.07 -10.28
CA ALA A 24 1.11 -8.88 -9.63
C ALA A 24 1.01 -8.01 -8.37
N PHE A 25 0.16 -6.98 -8.40
CA PHE A 25 -0.13 -6.05 -7.29
C PHE A 25 -1.63 -5.85 -7.10
N ALA A 26 -2.02 -5.24 -5.99
CA ALA A 26 -3.31 -4.56 -5.91
C ALA A 26 -3.47 -3.56 -7.07
N SER A 27 -4.69 -3.33 -7.52
CA SER A 27 -4.98 -2.44 -8.65
C SER A 27 -5.88 -1.28 -8.25
N VAL A 28 -5.83 -0.21 -9.04
CA VAL A 28 -6.83 0.87 -8.97
C VAL A 28 -8.23 0.26 -9.13
N GLY A 29 -9.14 0.67 -8.27
CA GLY A 29 -10.50 0.13 -8.16
C GLY A 29 -10.67 -0.98 -7.12
N ASP A 30 -9.59 -1.60 -6.65
CA ASP A 30 -9.67 -2.59 -5.58
C ASP A 30 -9.97 -1.91 -4.23
N LYS A 31 -10.63 -2.63 -3.33
CA LYS A 31 -10.78 -2.20 -1.94
C LYS A 31 -9.48 -2.41 -1.17
N ILE A 32 -9.19 -1.52 -0.23
CA ILE A 32 -8.10 -1.73 0.72
C ILE A 32 -8.36 -3.00 1.54
N PRO A 33 -7.35 -3.87 1.80
CA PRO A 33 -7.56 -5.07 2.59
C PRO A 33 -7.90 -4.71 4.04
N ASP A 34 -8.76 -5.52 4.67
CA ASP A 34 -9.05 -5.42 6.10
C ASP A 34 -7.95 -6.10 6.92
N VAL A 35 -6.79 -5.45 6.94
CA VAL A 35 -5.60 -5.82 7.74
C VAL A 35 -5.30 -4.67 8.69
N ALA A 36 -4.81 -5.00 9.88
CA ALA A 36 -4.45 -4.01 10.87
C ALA A 36 -2.99 -3.55 10.72
N LEU A 37 -2.73 -2.27 11.00
CA LEU A 37 -1.40 -1.74 11.27
C LEU A 37 -1.28 -1.37 12.75
N ASP A 38 -0.07 -1.41 13.29
CA ASP A 38 0.23 -1.08 14.68
C ASP A 38 0.46 0.44 14.82
N PHE A 39 -0.35 1.11 15.63
CA PHE A 39 -0.19 2.53 15.96
C PHE A 39 0.32 2.72 17.39
N GLY A 40 1.36 3.56 17.54
CA GLY A 40 1.89 3.95 18.84
C GLY A 40 2.63 2.84 19.60
N PHE A 41 2.87 3.10 20.88
CA PHE A 41 3.48 2.13 21.81
C PHE A 41 2.98 2.37 23.24
N PRO A 42 2.40 1.37 23.94
CA PRO A 42 2.13 0.00 23.44
C PRO A 42 1.24 0.01 22.18
N PRO A 43 1.42 -0.94 21.24
CA PRO A 43 0.79 -0.85 19.92
C PRO A 43 -0.72 -1.10 19.98
N GLU A 44 -1.48 -0.21 19.35
CA GLU A 44 -2.91 -0.39 19.07
C GLU A 44 -3.10 -0.90 17.63
N ALA A 45 -3.89 -1.96 17.46
CA ALA A 45 -4.20 -2.50 16.14
C ALA A 45 -5.28 -1.66 15.42
N VAL A 46 -4.91 -1.02 14.31
CA VAL A 46 -5.78 -0.15 13.51
C VAL A 46 -6.18 -0.84 12.21
N SER A 47 -7.46 -1.26 12.08
CA SER A 47 -7.99 -1.80 10.82
C SER A 47 -7.92 -0.75 9.70
N MET A 48 -7.21 -1.07 8.63
CA MET A 48 -7.05 -0.16 7.49
C MET A 48 -8.35 0.05 6.71
N ALA A 49 -9.20 -0.97 6.60
CA ALA A 49 -10.52 -0.84 6.00
C ALA A 49 -11.39 0.16 6.76
N LYS A 50 -11.42 0.09 8.10
CA LYS A 50 -12.15 1.05 8.94
C LYS A 50 -11.51 2.44 8.93
N ARG A 51 -10.18 2.52 8.95
CA ARG A 51 -9.45 3.81 8.96
C ARG A 51 -9.69 4.61 7.69
N CYS A 52 -9.82 3.93 6.53
CA CYS A 52 -10.03 4.55 5.23
C CYS A 52 -11.52 4.74 4.86
N ALA A 53 -12.47 4.21 5.64
CA ALA A 53 -13.89 4.35 5.36
C ALA A 53 -14.34 5.81 5.51
N GLY A 54 -15.06 6.33 4.52
CA GLY A 54 -15.56 7.71 4.50
C GLY A 54 -14.48 8.80 4.46
N LYS A 55 -13.22 8.44 4.17
CA LYS A 55 -12.08 9.37 4.15
C LYS A 55 -11.29 9.27 2.86
N LYS A 56 -10.54 10.34 2.59
CA LYS A 56 -9.50 10.45 1.57
C LYS A 56 -8.13 10.31 2.25
N VAL A 57 -7.52 9.14 2.11
CA VAL A 57 -6.29 8.76 2.80
C VAL A 57 -5.19 8.49 1.78
N ILE A 58 -3.98 8.99 2.06
CA ILE A 58 -2.78 8.57 1.35
C ILE A 58 -2.01 7.58 2.22
N VAL A 59 -1.59 6.45 1.67
CA VAL A 59 -0.65 5.53 2.32
C VAL A 59 0.69 5.62 1.59
N VAL A 60 1.76 5.87 2.34
CA VAL A 60 3.14 5.89 1.85
C VAL A 60 3.87 4.72 2.49
N GLY A 61 4.15 3.69 1.69
CA GLY A 61 4.96 2.54 2.11
C GLY A 61 6.43 2.77 1.87
N LEU A 62 7.25 2.53 2.89
CA LEU A 62 8.69 2.78 2.85
C LEU A 62 9.47 1.52 3.29
N PRO A 63 10.60 1.18 2.62
CA PRO A 63 11.37 -0.04 2.92
C PRO A 63 11.81 -0.20 4.38
N GLY A 64 11.97 0.90 5.13
CA GLY A 64 12.28 0.85 6.54
C GLY A 64 12.40 2.22 7.18
N ALA A 65 12.05 2.28 8.47
CA ALA A 65 12.33 3.44 9.31
C ALA A 65 13.82 3.78 9.31
N PHE A 66 14.14 5.07 9.44
CA PHE A 66 15.52 5.60 9.51
C PHE A 66 16.40 5.37 8.26
N THR A 67 15.86 4.86 7.15
CA THR A 67 16.64 4.67 5.91
C THR A 67 16.78 5.99 5.12
N PRO A 68 17.90 6.22 4.39
CA PRO A 68 18.27 7.55 3.88
C PRO A 68 17.21 8.23 3.01
N THR A 69 16.75 7.61 1.94
CA THR A 69 15.75 8.19 1.01
C THR A 69 14.40 8.46 1.69
N CYS A 70 14.07 7.65 2.69
CA CYS A 70 12.83 7.74 3.44
C CYS A 70 12.84 8.96 4.36
N SER A 71 13.90 9.11 5.17
CA SER A 71 14.03 10.17 6.18
C SER A 71 14.46 11.53 5.62
N THR A 72 15.18 11.56 4.48
CA THR A 72 15.72 12.83 3.94
C THR A 72 14.90 13.43 2.81
N LYS A 73 14.02 12.65 2.16
CA LYS A 73 13.24 13.10 1.00
C LYS A 73 11.76 12.77 1.11
N SER A 74 11.42 11.49 1.28
CA SER A 74 10.02 11.02 1.19
C SER A 74 9.15 11.70 2.25
N ILE A 75 9.48 11.52 3.53
CA ILE A 75 8.68 12.07 4.64
C ILE A 75 8.71 13.61 4.66
N PRO A 76 9.88 14.28 4.55
CA PRO A 76 9.91 15.75 4.50
C PRO A 76 9.06 16.36 3.38
N GLY A 77 9.00 15.71 2.20
CA GLY A 77 8.13 16.16 1.10
C GLY A 77 6.66 16.17 1.49
N TYR A 78 6.15 15.04 2.02
CA TYR A 78 4.77 14.96 2.50
C TYR A 78 4.47 15.93 3.65
N LEU A 79 5.42 16.12 4.58
CA LEU A 79 5.27 17.02 5.71
C LEU A 79 5.17 18.49 5.29
N THR A 80 6.02 18.94 4.36
CA THR A 80 6.02 20.31 3.83
C THR A 80 4.82 20.59 2.93
N SER A 81 4.31 19.56 2.24
CA SER A 81 3.16 19.67 1.33
C SER A 81 1.79 19.47 2.00
N GLN A 82 1.74 19.31 3.33
CA GLN A 82 0.51 18.96 4.03
C GLN A 82 -0.66 19.94 3.78
N HIS A 83 -0.37 21.25 3.63
CA HIS A 83 -1.41 22.24 3.32
C HIS A 83 -1.99 22.05 1.91
N ALA A 84 -1.15 21.73 0.92
CA ALA A 84 -1.62 21.45 -0.44
C ALA A 84 -2.46 20.17 -0.50
N LEU A 85 -2.03 19.13 0.24
CA LEU A 85 -2.79 17.87 0.36
C LEU A 85 -4.16 18.09 1.01
N ARG A 86 -4.22 18.88 2.10
CA ARG A 86 -5.49 19.30 2.71
C ARG A 86 -6.36 20.10 1.73
N GLY A 87 -5.75 20.96 0.91
CA GLY A 87 -6.43 21.69 -0.15
C GLY A 87 -7.07 20.79 -1.22
N GLN A 88 -6.53 19.59 -1.44
CA GLN A 88 -7.14 18.56 -2.31
C GLN A 88 -8.15 17.65 -1.56
N GLY A 89 -8.44 17.96 -0.29
CA GLY A 89 -9.38 17.21 0.55
C GLY A 89 -8.80 15.93 1.15
N VAL A 90 -7.47 15.76 1.20
CA VAL A 90 -6.84 14.62 1.89
C VAL A 90 -6.98 14.81 3.40
N ASP A 91 -7.54 13.80 4.07
CA ASP A 91 -7.76 13.80 5.52
C ASP A 91 -6.48 13.43 6.29
N GLU A 92 -5.73 12.45 5.78
CA GLU A 92 -4.60 11.82 6.48
C GLU A 92 -3.57 11.27 5.49
N VAL A 93 -2.29 11.34 5.88
CA VAL A 93 -1.19 10.62 5.23
C VAL A 93 -0.65 9.59 6.21
N ILE A 94 -0.77 8.30 5.90
CA ILE A 94 -0.23 7.21 6.71
C ILE A 94 1.16 6.86 6.17
N ILE A 95 2.19 7.07 7.00
CA ILE A 95 3.54 6.56 6.75
C ILE A 95 3.64 5.16 7.36
N MET A 96 3.92 4.16 6.55
CA MET A 96 4.06 2.78 7.01
C MET A 96 5.38 2.15 6.59
N ALA A 97 5.92 1.30 7.46
CA ALA A 97 7.06 0.44 7.18
C ALA A 97 6.88 -0.92 7.88
N VAL A 98 7.61 -1.94 7.44
CA VAL A 98 7.71 -3.22 8.15
C VAL A 98 8.67 -3.06 9.33
N ASN A 99 8.17 -2.37 10.35
CA ASN A 99 8.78 -2.08 11.64
C ASN A 99 7.66 -2.13 12.70
N ASP A 100 8.02 -2.32 13.96
CA ASP A 100 7.04 -2.29 15.05
C ASP A 100 6.58 -0.87 15.42
N GLY A 101 5.48 -0.79 16.18
CA GLY A 101 4.90 0.48 16.62
C GLY A 101 5.84 1.35 17.48
N ALA A 102 6.78 0.75 18.23
CA ALA A 102 7.75 1.52 19.02
C ALA A 102 8.74 2.25 18.11
N VAL A 103 9.27 1.54 17.11
CA VAL A 103 10.15 2.12 16.08
C VAL A 103 9.43 3.20 15.28
N MET A 104 8.20 2.94 14.83
CA MET A 104 7.43 3.91 14.05
C MET A 104 7.07 5.15 14.87
N LYS A 105 6.76 5.01 16.16
CA LYS A 105 6.55 6.13 17.09
C LYS A 105 7.82 6.96 17.29
N ALA A 106 8.96 6.31 17.50
CA ALA A 106 10.24 7.01 17.64
C ALA A 106 10.63 7.75 16.35
N TRP A 107 10.38 7.14 15.19
CA TRP A 107 10.66 7.75 13.89
C TRP A 107 9.76 8.96 13.62
N ALA A 108 8.48 8.92 13.98
CA ALA A 108 7.59 10.07 13.87
C ALA A 108 8.14 11.29 14.66
N LYS A 109 8.64 11.05 15.88
CA LYS A 109 9.26 12.09 16.71
C LYS A 109 10.55 12.63 16.08
N ASP A 110 11.41 11.75 15.59
CA ASP A 110 12.65 12.12 14.87
C ASP A 110 12.37 12.98 13.63
N GLN A 111 11.32 12.64 12.89
CA GLN A 111 10.86 13.37 11.70
C GLN A 111 10.06 14.64 12.04
N GLN A 112 9.90 14.97 13.32
CA GLN A 112 9.20 16.16 13.81
C GLN A 112 7.77 16.29 13.24
N SER A 113 7.09 15.15 13.06
CA SER A 113 5.77 15.10 12.44
C SER A 113 4.61 15.22 13.44
N GLU A 114 4.89 15.41 14.72
CA GLU A 114 3.89 15.56 15.77
C GLU A 114 2.95 16.75 15.46
N GLY A 115 1.63 16.52 15.53
CA GLY A 115 0.62 17.54 15.19
C GLY A 115 0.39 17.79 13.70
N SER A 116 1.14 17.12 12.81
CA SER A 116 0.92 17.19 11.36
C SER A 116 -0.21 16.25 10.89
N MET A 117 -0.48 16.21 9.58
CA MET A 117 -1.40 15.23 8.98
C MET A 117 -0.81 13.82 8.80
N LEU A 118 0.48 13.64 9.11
CA LEU A 118 1.18 12.38 8.95
C LEU A 118 1.00 11.51 10.19
N THR A 119 0.57 10.26 9.98
CA THR A 119 0.45 9.24 11.02
C THR A 119 1.36 8.08 10.70
N PHE A 120 2.20 7.69 11.65
CA PHE A 120 3.18 6.61 11.47
C PHE A 120 2.64 5.31 12.05
N MET A 121 2.61 4.25 11.25
CA MET A 121 2.07 2.94 11.65
C MET A 121 2.98 1.79 11.20
N GLY A 122 3.12 0.77 12.05
CA GLY A 122 3.92 -0.42 11.78
C GLY A 122 3.13 -1.52 11.07
N ASP A 123 3.64 -2.04 9.96
CA ASP A 123 3.22 -3.32 9.40
C ASP A 123 4.10 -4.43 9.98
N THR A 124 4.05 -4.61 11.31
CA THR A 124 5.02 -5.41 12.09
C THR A 124 5.21 -6.82 11.54
N ARG A 125 4.15 -7.43 11.01
CA ARG A 125 4.13 -8.80 10.47
C ARG A 125 4.17 -8.87 8.95
N CYS A 126 4.29 -7.73 8.27
CA CYS A 126 4.26 -7.59 6.82
C CYS A 126 2.93 -8.09 6.21
N GLU A 127 1.84 -8.10 6.99
CA GLU A 127 0.55 -8.65 6.57
C GLU A 127 -0.13 -7.74 5.56
N PHE A 128 -0.07 -6.43 5.77
CA PHE A 128 -0.68 -5.45 4.88
C PHE A 128 0.07 -5.41 3.54
N SER A 129 1.40 -5.39 3.60
CA SER A 129 2.25 -5.39 2.41
C SER A 129 2.08 -6.68 1.60
N LYS A 130 1.99 -7.85 2.25
CA LYS A 130 1.70 -9.13 1.58
C LYS A 130 0.32 -9.15 0.94
N ALA A 131 -0.71 -8.65 1.62
CA ALA A 131 -2.08 -8.61 1.10
C ALA A 131 -2.17 -7.77 -0.20
N LEU A 132 -1.37 -6.73 -0.32
CA LEU A 132 -1.27 -5.89 -1.52
C LEU A 132 -0.23 -6.40 -2.54
N LYS A 133 0.52 -7.45 -2.19
CA LYS A 133 1.69 -7.97 -2.93
C LYS A 133 2.80 -6.94 -3.13
N LEU A 134 2.91 -5.99 -2.21
CA LEU A 134 3.90 -4.91 -2.21
C LEU A 134 5.13 -5.27 -1.35
N THR A 135 5.57 -6.53 -1.35
CA THR A 135 6.82 -6.94 -0.68
C THR A 135 8.02 -6.81 -1.61
N ILE A 136 9.20 -6.54 -1.02
CA ILE A 136 10.47 -6.50 -1.75
C ILE A 136 10.98 -7.93 -1.94
N GLU A 137 11.07 -8.39 -3.19
CA GLU A 137 11.53 -9.74 -3.53
C GLU A 137 12.65 -9.68 -4.60
N PRO A 138 13.89 -10.15 -4.31
CA PRO A 138 14.39 -10.51 -2.98
C PRO A 138 14.61 -9.27 -2.10
N THR A 139 14.41 -9.40 -0.80
CA THR A 139 14.77 -8.34 0.14
C THR A 139 16.31 -8.20 0.21
N PRO A 140 16.87 -6.97 0.11
CA PRO A 140 18.29 -6.74 0.30
C PRO A 140 18.78 -7.19 1.67
N GLY A 141 19.92 -7.88 1.73
CA GLY A 141 20.47 -8.45 2.97
C GLY A 141 20.67 -7.42 4.10
N LEU A 142 20.95 -6.15 3.77
CA LEU A 142 21.07 -5.05 4.74
C LEU A 142 19.79 -4.82 5.56
N LEU A 143 18.62 -5.14 5.00
CA LEU A 143 17.32 -4.92 5.64
C LEU A 143 16.85 -6.14 6.44
N GLY A 144 17.51 -7.30 6.29
CA GLY A 144 17.21 -8.52 7.03
C GLY A 144 15.92 -9.19 6.59
N ASN A 145 14.83 -8.92 7.31
CA ASN A 145 13.50 -9.52 7.09
C ASN A 145 12.75 -8.89 5.90
N THR A 146 11.73 -9.57 5.38
CA THR A 146 10.84 -9.06 4.31
C THR A 146 10.40 -7.63 4.60
N ARG A 147 10.61 -6.73 3.65
CA ARG A 147 10.17 -5.33 3.71
C ARG A 147 9.11 -5.02 2.67
N CYS A 148 8.46 -3.86 2.80
CA CYS A 148 7.54 -3.37 1.78
C CYS A 148 8.28 -2.55 0.72
N LYS A 149 7.79 -2.61 -0.52
CA LYS A 149 8.25 -1.74 -1.60
C LYS A 149 8.03 -0.28 -1.23
N ARG A 150 8.80 0.61 -1.85
CA ARG A 150 8.48 2.03 -1.83
C ARG A 150 7.26 2.28 -2.71
N PHE A 151 6.19 2.83 -2.14
CA PHE A 151 4.98 3.17 -2.89
C PHE A 151 4.24 4.35 -2.27
N SER A 152 3.36 4.97 -3.06
CA SER A 152 2.32 5.86 -2.55
C SER A 152 0.97 5.49 -3.16
N MET A 153 -0.07 5.51 -2.34
CA MET A 153 -1.41 5.07 -2.70
C MET A 153 -2.42 6.09 -2.22
N TYR A 154 -3.32 6.54 -3.10
CA TYR A 154 -4.46 7.37 -2.71
C TYR A 154 -5.71 6.52 -2.65
N ILE A 155 -6.43 6.62 -1.54
CA ILE A 155 -7.61 5.84 -1.20
C ILE A 155 -8.75 6.81 -0.94
N ASP A 156 -9.88 6.59 -1.60
CA ASP A 156 -11.11 7.36 -1.40
C ASP A 156 -12.23 6.40 -0.99
N ASN A 157 -12.71 6.56 0.24
CA ASN A 157 -13.73 5.72 0.85
C ASN A 157 -13.40 4.21 0.76
N GLY A 158 -12.18 3.86 1.16
CA GLY A 158 -11.67 2.49 1.16
C GLY A 158 -11.37 1.90 -0.23
N VAL A 159 -11.50 2.67 -1.32
CA VAL A 159 -11.19 2.22 -2.69
C VAL A 159 -9.89 2.87 -3.18
N ILE A 160 -8.99 2.07 -3.72
CA ILE A 160 -7.73 2.55 -4.30
C ILE A 160 -8.03 3.35 -5.57
N LYS A 161 -7.62 4.62 -5.60
CA LYS A 161 -7.78 5.54 -6.74
C LYS A 161 -6.47 5.78 -7.48
N VAL A 162 -5.36 5.80 -6.76
CA VAL A 162 -4.00 5.92 -7.32
C VAL A 162 -3.11 4.90 -6.62
N LEU A 163 -2.23 4.26 -7.37
CA LEU A 163 -1.17 3.42 -6.84
C LEU A 163 0.12 3.65 -7.66
N ASN A 164 1.09 4.29 -7.03
CA ASN A 164 2.41 4.52 -7.57
C ASN A 164 3.42 3.62 -6.86
N ILE A 165 4.06 2.71 -7.58
CA ILE A 165 5.03 1.76 -7.03
C ILE A 165 6.40 2.13 -7.60
N ALA A 166 7.37 2.37 -6.72
CA ALA A 166 8.76 2.56 -7.14
C ALA A 166 9.41 1.18 -7.28
N GLU A 167 9.65 0.76 -8.52
CA GLU A 167 10.42 -0.43 -8.86
C GLU A 167 11.05 -0.31 -10.25
N GLY A 168 12.08 -1.09 -10.49
CA GLY A 168 12.69 -1.25 -11.80
C GLY A 168 13.48 -2.55 -11.92
N PRO A 169 13.93 -2.94 -13.13
CA PRO A 169 14.83 -4.07 -13.30
C PRO A 169 16.08 -3.92 -12.43
N GLY A 170 16.28 -4.81 -11.46
CA GLY A 170 17.42 -4.75 -10.52
C GLY A 170 17.26 -3.73 -9.38
N ASP A 171 16.12 -3.04 -9.28
CA ASP A 171 15.81 -2.08 -8.22
C ASP A 171 14.53 -2.48 -7.48
N PRO A 172 14.57 -3.56 -6.68
CA PRO A 172 13.38 -4.06 -5.99
C PRO A 172 12.94 -3.16 -4.83
N THR A 173 13.83 -2.27 -4.34
CA THR A 173 13.53 -1.28 -3.28
C THR A 173 13.01 0.05 -3.81
N GLY A 174 13.17 0.33 -5.10
CA GLY A 174 12.72 1.56 -5.73
C GLY A 174 13.63 2.76 -5.45
N ASP A 175 14.91 2.54 -5.13
CA ASP A 175 15.87 3.60 -4.82
C ASP A 175 16.49 4.22 -6.08
N GLY A 176 16.44 3.53 -7.22
CA GLY A 176 16.85 4.04 -8.52
C GLY A 176 15.88 5.08 -9.09
N ASN A 177 14.59 4.98 -8.76
CA ASN A 177 13.60 6.00 -9.08
C ASN A 177 12.53 6.18 -7.98
N PRO A 178 12.88 6.80 -6.85
CA PRO A 178 11.96 6.96 -5.74
C PRO A 178 10.90 8.05 -5.99
N THR A 179 11.12 8.91 -6.99
CA THR A 179 10.28 10.09 -7.26
C THR A 179 8.84 9.75 -7.63
N VAL A 180 8.60 8.55 -8.16
CA VAL A 180 7.24 8.10 -8.49
C VAL A 180 6.34 7.98 -7.26
N SER A 181 6.92 7.75 -6.08
CA SER A 181 6.16 7.68 -4.83
C SER A 181 6.17 9.00 -4.04
N PHE A 182 6.80 10.06 -4.54
CA PHE A 182 6.89 11.33 -3.82
C PHE A 182 5.60 12.14 -3.92
N VAL A 183 5.49 13.14 -3.05
CA VAL A 183 4.29 13.95 -2.89
C VAL A 183 3.96 14.76 -4.15
N GLU A 184 4.95 15.19 -4.93
CA GLU A 184 4.75 15.94 -6.16
C GLU A 184 4.01 15.11 -7.20
N LYS A 185 4.39 13.83 -7.34
CA LYS A 185 3.68 12.88 -8.22
C LYS A 185 2.27 12.64 -7.69
N MET A 186 2.12 12.42 -6.39
CA MET A 186 0.82 12.19 -5.78
C MET A 186 -0.14 13.38 -5.96
N LEU A 187 0.33 14.62 -5.73
CA LEU A 187 -0.45 15.84 -5.95
C LEU A 187 -0.87 16.03 -7.42
N ALA A 188 -0.05 15.55 -8.36
CA ALA A 188 -0.39 15.56 -9.78
C ALA A 188 -1.48 14.53 -10.13
N ASP A 189 -1.51 13.38 -9.45
CA ASP A 189 -2.40 12.27 -9.74
C ASP A 189 -3.80 12.38 -9.10
N ILE A 190 -3.93 13.07 -7.97
CA ILE A 190 -5.20 13.15 -7.20
C ILE A 190 -6.13 14.31 -7.60
N LYS A 191 -5.83 14.97 -8.73
CA LYS A 191 -6.63 16.07 -9.29
C LYS A 191 -8.01 15.63 -9.76
#